data_AF-A0A9Q0Y653-F1
#
_entry.id   AF-A0A9Q0Y653-F1
#
_cell.length_a   1.000
_cell.length_b   1.000
_cell.length_c   1.000
_cell.angle_alpha   90.00
_cell.angle_beta   90.00
_cell.angle_gamma   90.00
#
_symmetry.space_group_name_H-M   'P 1'
#
loop_
_entity.id
_entity.type
_entity.pdbx_description
1 polymer ?
#
loop_
_entity_poly.entity_id
_entity_poly.type
_entity_poly.pdbx_seq_one_letter_code
_entity_poly.pdbx_strand_id
1 'polypeptide(L)'
;MEDPMVFTSSTLPSDPRLLATVTNAYLGTRIYRDILHVNGIYNGAVGDTHRADIPSPVNVRMNMVAEDNPSETFCLDTRTGTYIHTIQSSSYTATHRIYAHHSLVHLLAFSITVRRSDLSIQPITVNLQSQFLPESPDLDLHRGPDFQGANYLYGKTLVPEVEGGPQPTVHMIWTPEPESLTLPREEKEKCWDFLTAIAEAEEDAKRCFSEGMSLIGSGSLYVSHVQSWAALWEGCCITVDGPLSFQPGHLWMPILSSKCPSSSGRF
;
A
#
# COMPACT_ATOMS: atom_id res chain seq x y z
N MET A 1 6.86 11.42 24.90
CA MET A 1 7.24 10.00 24.99
C MET A 1 7.05 9.44 23.60
N GLU A 2 8.08 8.83 23.01
CA GLU A 2 7.98 8.22 21.67
C GLU A 2 7.05 7.01 21.71
N ASP A 3 6.21 6.85 20.69
CA ASP A 3 5.32 5.69 20.56
C ASP A 3 6.13 4.49 20.04
N PRO A 4 6.24 3.38 20.80
CA PRO A 4 7.07 2.24 20.40
C PRO A 4 6.59 1.53 19.13
N MET A 5 5.37 1.79 18.67
CA MET A 5 4.80 1.20 17.45
C MET A 5 5.04 2.04 16.19
N VAL A 6 5.72 3.18 16.32
CA VAL A 6 5.87 4.15 15.24
C VAL A 6 7.35 4.39 14.96
N PHE A 7 7.84 3.83 13.85
CA PHE A 7 9.23 3.98 13.42
C PHE A 7 9.38 5.19 12.53
N THR A 8 10.14 6.20 12.97
CA THR A 8 10.27 7.48 12.27
C THR A 8 11.71 7.76 11.86
N SER A 9 11.90 8.29 10.65
CA SER A 9 13.20 8.75 10.13
C SER A 9 13.03 10.01 9.28
N SER A 10 14.04 10.88 9.26
CA SER A 10 14.09 12.03 8.34
C SER A 10 14.66 11.68 6.96
N THR A 11 15.17 10.46 6.77
CA THR A 11 15.77 10.00 5.53
C THR A 11 15.37 8.56 5.22
N LEU A 12 15.29 8.23 3.92
CA LEU A 12 15.16 6.85 3.47
C LEU A 12 16.51 6.12 3.56
N PRO A 13 16.51 4.80 3.80
CA PRO A 13 17.73 4.00 3.76
C PRO A 13 18.35 4.03 2.36
N SER A 14 19.68 4.11 2.30
CA SER A 14 20.43 4.06 1.03
C SER A 14 20.32 2.70 0.32
N ASP A 15 20.10 1.62 1.09
CA ASP A 15 19.85 0.28 0.56
C ASP A 15 18.34 0.06 0.39
N PRO A 16 17.82 -0.07 -0.85
CA PRO A 16 16.40 -0.27 -1.11
C PRO A 16 15.80 -1.52 -0.45
N ARG A 17 16.63 -2.51 -0.09
CA ARG A 17 16.17 -3.74 0.58
C ARG A 17 15.69 -3.48 2.01
N LEU A 18 16.10 -2.35 2.60
CA LEU A 18 15.73 -1.93 3.95
C LEU A 18 14.50 -1.00 3.97
N LEU A 19 13.91 -0.71 2.80
CA LEU A 19 12.66 0.05 2.74
C LEU A 19 11.54 -0.69 3.47
N ALA A 20 10.66 0.10 4.08
CA ALA A 20 9.50 -0.41 4.79
C ALA A 20 8.64 -1.32 3.89
N THR A 21 8.03 -2.32 4.49
CA THR A 21 7.09 -3.23 3.82
C THR A 21 5.70 -3.02 4.41
N VAL A 22 4.70 -2.91 3.55
CA VAL A 22 3.28 -2.89 3.93
C VAL A 22 2.63 -4.16 3.40
N THR A 23 1.83 -4.83 4.24
CA THR A 23 1.21 -6.12 3.90
C THR A 23 0.00 -6.42 4.79
N ASN A 24 -0.93 -7.20 4.27
CA ASN A 24 -2.12 -7.72 4.95
C ASN A 24 -2.20 -9.27 4.88
N ALA A 25 -1.05 -9.95 4.74
CA ALA A 25 -0.89 -11.40 4.48
C ALA A 25 -1.29 -11.90 3.09
N TYR A 26 -2.20 -11.20 2.41
CA TYR A 26 -2.57 -11.52 1.04
C TYR A 26 -1.74 -10.72 0.03
N LEU A 27 -1.70 -9.40 0.17
CA LEU A 27 -0.87 -8.48 -0.61
C LEU A 27 0.33 -8.02 0.21
N GLY A 28 1.47 -7.80 -0.46
CA GLY A 28 2.62 -7.19 0.20
C GLY A 28 3.58 -6.53 -0.78
N THR A 29 3.97 -5.29 -0.50
CA THR A 29 4.99 -4.58 -1.27
C THR A 29 5.94 -3.83 -0.35
N ARG A 30 7.17 -3.65 -0.84
CA ARG A 30 8.10 -2.67 -0.27
C ARG A 30 7.75 -1.32 -0.84
N ILE A 31 7.74 -0.31 0.01
CA ILE A 31 7.44 1.06 -0.40
C ILE A 31 8.40 1.49 -1.51
N TYR A 32 7.85 2.11 -2.57
CA TYR A 32 8.58 2.58 -3.75
C TYR A 32 9.30 1.50 -4.58
N ARG A 33 8.86 0.24 -4.48
CA ARG A 33 9.32 -0.83 -5.37
C ARG A 33 8.27 -1.06 -6.46
N ASP A 34 8.75 -1.39 -7.65
CA ASP A 34 7.89 -1.71 -8.82
C ASP A 34 7.19 -3.07 -8.72
N ILE A 35 7.41 -3.79 -7.63
CA ILE A 35 6.95 -5.17 -7.45
C ILE A 35 6.06 -5.27 -6.21
N LEU A 36 4.93 -5.90 -6.41
CA LEU A 36 3.97 -6.36 -5.42
C LEU A 36 3.96 -7.89 -5.45
N HIS A 37 3.76 -8.51 -4.29
CA HIS A 37 3.51 -9.95 -4.21
C HIS A 37 2.09 -10.23 -3.73
N VAL A 38 1.50 -11.28 -4.28
CA VAL A 38 0.20 -11.82 -3.91
C VAL A 38 0.37 -13.24 -3.39
N ASN A 39 -0.34 -13.57 -2.31
CA ASN A 39 -0.30 -14.90 -1.74
C ASN A 39 -0.93 -15.93 -2.70
N GLY A 40 -0.28 -17.09 -2.85
CA GLY A 40 -0.72 -18.14 -3.77
C GLY A 40 -0.27 -17.97 -5.23
N ILE A 41 0.39 -16.87 -5.59
CA ILE A 41 0.88 -16.65 -6.96
C ILE A 41 2.39 -16.90 -7.02
N TYR A 42 2.76 -18.01 -7.64
CA TYR A 42 4.14 -18.46 -7.78
C TYR A 42 4.47 -18.75 -9.24
N ASN A 43 5.72 -18.47 -9.62
CA ASN A 43 6.26 -18.72 -10.95
C ASN A 43 7.55 -19.54 -10.84
N GLY A 44 7.82 -20.34 -11.86
CA GLY A 44 8.99 -21.23 -11.90
C GLY A 44 8.66 -22.64 -11.43
N ALA A 45 9.53 -23.59 -11.74
CA ALA A 45 9.34 -25.00 -11.45
C ALA A 45 10.50 -25.56 -10.62
N VAL A 46 10.21 -26.61 -9.84
CA VAL A 46 11.21 -27.38 -9.08
C VAL A 46 12.03 -26.50 -8.13
N GLY A 47 13.31 -26.23 -8.46
CA GLY A 47 14.23 -25.45 -7.63
C GLY A 47 14.19 -23.94 -7.91
N ASP A 48 13.54 -23.54 -9.00
CA ASP A 48 13.46 -22.15 -9.45
C ASP A 48 12.11 -21.50 -9.07
N THR A 49 11.26 -22.20 -8.32
CA THR A 49 9.97 -21.69 -7.86
C THR A 49 10.15 -20.50 -6.90
N HIS A 50 9.49 -19.39 -7.22
CA HIS A 50 9.49 -18.17 -6.41
C HIS A 50 8.13 -17.46 -6.47
N ARG A 51 7.89 -16.50 -5.57
CA ARG A 51 6.70 -15.66 -5.62
C ARG A 51 6.77 -14.81 -6.88
N ALA A 52 5.70 -14.77 -7.66
CA ALA A 52 5.69 -14.02 -8.91
C ALA A 52 5.81 -12.50 -8.67
N ASP A 53 6.59 -11.84 -9.50
CA ASP A 53 6.75 -10.39 -9.52
C ASP A 53 5.57 -9.72 -10.25
N ILE A 54 4.58 -9.23 -9.51
CA ILE A 54 3.43 -8.50 -10.06
C ILE A 54 3.75 -6.99 -10.07
N PRO A 55 3.47 -6.25 -11.16
CA PRO A 55 3.79 -4.82 -11.23
C PRO A 55 3.00 -4.02 -10.20
N SER A 56 3.67 -3.07 -9.54
CA SER A 56 3.14 -2.31 -8.40
C SER A 56 2.74 -0.89 -8.81
N PRO A 57 1.44 -0.56 -8.90
CA PRO A 57 0.97 0.79 -9.19
C PRO A 57 1.14 1.76 -8.01
N VAL A 58 1.64 1.30 -6.86
CA VAL A 58 1.85 2.14 -5.67
C VAL A 58 3.28 2.62 -5.50
N ASN A 59 4.14 2.41 -6.51
CA ASN A 59 5.43 3.10 -6.59
C ASN A 59 5.23 4.57 -7.01
N VAL A 60 4.57 5.33 -6.14
CA VAL A 60 4.29 6.75 -6.34
C VAL A 60 5.07 7.54 -5.29
N ARG A 61 5.81 8.55 -5.72
CA ARG A 61 6.55 9.47 -4.84
C ARG A 61 5.98 10.87 -4.96
N MET A 62 5.80 11.53 -3.82
CA MET A 62 5.54 12.96 -3.80
C MET A 62 6.83 13.73 -4.08
N ASN A 63 6.78 14.66 -5.02
CA ASN A 63 7.83 15.63 -5.26
C ASN A 63 7.22 17.04 -5.31
N MET A 64 7.98 18.06 -4.91
CA MET A 64 7.48 19.42 -4.81
C MET A 64 8.11 20.34 -5.84
N VAL A 65 7.28 21.22 -6.43
CA VAL A 65 7.76 22.36 -7.20
C VAL A 65 8.23 23.40 -6.17
N ALA A 66 9.54 23.55 -6.04
CA ALA A 66 10.23 24.16 -4.90
C ALA A 66 9.79 25.58 -4.50
N GLU A 67 10.08 25.95 -3.24
CA GLU A 67 10.84 27.18 -2.93
C GLU A 67 11.44 27.23 -1.49
N ASP A 68 11.01 26.38 -0.55
CA ASP A 68 11.63 26.23 0.78
C ASP A 68 12.19 24.82 0.95
N ASN A 69 13.36 24.65 1.59
CA ASN A 69 13.90 23.34 2.02
C ASN A 69 12.88 22.64 2.94
N PRO A 70 12.01 21.74 2.43
CA PRO A 70 10.94 21.21 3.25
C PRO A 70 11.53 20.13 4.16
N SER A 71 11.01 20.03 5.39
CA SER A 71 11.38 18.91 6.25
C SER A 71 10.58 17.69 5.85
N GLU A 72 11.27 16.58 5.62
CA GLU A 72 10.64 15.30 5.30
C GLU A 72 10.68 14.37 6.50
N THR A 73 9.64 13.55 6.63
CA THR A 73 9.55 12.52 7.65
C THR A 73 8.91 11.28 7.07
N PHE A 74 9.56 10.14 7.28
CA PHE A 74 9.14 8.83 6.85
C PHE A 74 8.82 8.00 8.09
N CYS A 75 7.62 7.44 8.11
CA CYS A 75 7.07 6.75 9.26
C CYS A 75 6.49 5.40 8.83
N LEU A 76 6.81 4.34 9.57
CA LEU A 76 6.08 3.08 9.52
C LEU A 76 5.34 2.91 10.85
N ASP A 77 4.02 3.02 10.81
CA ASP A 77 3.14 2.73 11.94
C ASP A 77 2.78 1.24 11.92
N THR A 78 3.37 0.46 12.82
CA THR A 78 3.09 -0.97 12.91
C THR A 78 1.78 -1.28 13.63
N ARG A 79 1.20 -0.32 14.36
CA ARG A 79 -0.14 -0.48 14.96
C ARG A 79 -1.20 -0.58 13.88
N THR A 80 -1.03 0.16 12.80
CA THR A 80 -1.97 0.20 11.67
C THR A 80 -1.41 -0.42 10.41
N GLY A 81 -0.17 -0.92 10.40
CA GLY A 81 0.46 -1.45 9.18
C GLY A 81 0.55 -0.42 8.05
N THR A 82 0.65 0.87 8.39
CA THR A 82 0.58 1.99 7.44
C THR A 82 1.93 2.68 7.33
N TYR A 83 2.37 2.90 6.10
CA TYR A 83 3.50 3.77 5.80
C TYR A 83 3.01 5.21 5.59
N ILE A 84 3.74 6.18 6.14
CA ILE A 84 3.40 7.60 6.09
C ILE A 84 4.65 8.40 5.70
N HIS A 85 4.59 9.13 4.59
CA HIS A 85 5.58 10.12 4.20
C HIS A 85 4.97 11.52 4.34
N THR A 86 5.58 12.37 5.16
CA THR A 86 5.14 13.74 5.39
C THR A 86 6.19 14.71 4.87
N ILE A 87 5.77 15.66 4.05
CA ILE A 87 6.54 16.81 3.61
C ILE A 87 5.93 18.04 4.28
N GLN A 88 6.72 18.74 5.09
CA GLN A 88 6.28 19.94 5.80
C GLN A 88 7.08 21.16 5.36
N SER A 89 6.34 22.20 4.99
CA SER A 89 6.85 23.51 4.58
C SER A 89 6.26 24.60 5.49
N SER A 90 6.68 25.84 5.30
CA SER A 90 6.10 27.03 5.93
C SER A 90 4.60 27.20 5.59
N SER A 91 4.23 26.81 4.36
CA SER A 91 2.92 27.11 3.77
C SER A 91 1.93 25.94 3.77
N TYR A 92 2.40 24.71 3.97
CA TYR A 92 1.55 23.52 3.95
C TYR A 92 2.21 22.27 4.58
N THR A 93 1.40 21.23 4.77
CA THR A 93 1.81 19.85 5.06
C THR A 93 1.19 18.92 4.02
N ALA A 94 2.01 18.11 3.35
CA ALA A 94 1.55 17.05 2.45
C ALA A 94 1.88 15.70 3.07
N THR A 95 0.90 14.79 3.08
CA THR A 95 1.01 13.47 3.70
C THR A 95 0.61 12.41 2.69
N HIS A 96 1.53 11.52 2.36
CA HIS A 96 1.28 10.31 1.58
C HIS A 96 1.17 9.12 2.53
N ARG A 97 0.04 8.42 2.51
CA ARG A 97 -0.16 7.18 3.26
C ARG A 97 -0.28 6.02 2.30
N ILE A 98 0.38 4.90 2.59
CA ILE A 98 0.29 3.66 1.82
C ILE A 98 0.00 2.52 2.80
N TYR A 99 -1.00 1.69 2.48
CA TYR A 99 -1.36 0.54 3.31
C TYR A 99 -2.04 -0.56 2.48
N ALA A 100 -1.82 -1.81 2.90
CA ALA A 100 -2.64 -2.93 2.44
C ALA A 100 -3.86 -3.01 3.36
N HIS A 101 -5.07 -2.91 2.80
CA HIS A 101 -6.29 -2.85 3.61
C HIS A 101 -6.48 -4.17 4.38
N HIS A 102 -6.77 -4.12 5.68
CA HIS A 102 -6.72 -5.32 6.51
C HIS A 102 -7.95 -6.24 6.31
N SER A 103 -9.17 -5.69 6.32
CA SER A 103 -10.38 -6.50 6.07
C SER A 103 -10.65 -6.76 4.57
N LEU A 104 -10.49 -5.75 3.71
CA LEU A 104 -10.48 -5.89 2.26
C LEU A 104 -9.13 -6.45 1.79
N VAL A 105 -8.93 -7.76 1.96
CA VAL A 105 -7.64 -8.43 1.76
C VAL A 105 -7.07 -8.26 0.34
N HIS A 106 -7.93 -8.11 -0.66
CA HIS A 106 -7.55 -7.91 -2.06
C HIS A 106 -7.21 -6.44 -2.40
N LEU A 107 -7.21 -5.53 -1.43
CA LEU A 107 -7.07 -4.10 -1.65
C LEU A 107 -5.79 -3.55 -1.05
N LEU A 108 -5.04 -2.81 -1.88
CA LEU A 108 -3.98 -1.91 -1.46
C LEU A 108 -4.42 -0.50 -1.81
N ALA A 109 -4.22 0.44 -0.89
CA ALA A 109 -4.61 1.82 -1.08
C ALA A 109 -3.46 2.77 -0.74
N PHE A 110 -3.45 3.91 -1.41
CA PHE A 110 -2.69 5.05 -0.94
C PHE A 110 -3.53 6.33 -1.00
N SER A 111 -3.20 7.27 -0.12
CA SER A 111 -3.88 8.56 -0.04
C SER A 111 -2.85 9.67 0.00
N ILE A 112 -3.12 10.78 -0.67
CA ILE A 112 -2.35 12.01 -0.53
C ILE A 112 -3.27 13.04 0.10
N THR A 113 -2.86 13.57 1.24
CA THR A 113 -3.58 14.65 1.93
C THR A 113 -2.70 15.90 1.90
N VAL A 114 -3.20 17.00 1.38
CA VAL A 114 -2.51 18.29 1.44
C VAL A 114 -3.31 19.21 2.35
N ARG A 115 -2.66 19.73 3.39
CA ARG A 115 -3.21 20.69 4.35
C ARG A 115 -2.46 22.01 4.27
N ARG A 116 -3.19 23.09 4.08
CA ARG A 116 -2.69 24.46 3.99
C ARG A 116 -2.43 25.03 5.39
N SER A 117 -1.32 25.74 5.56
CA SER A 117 -1.08 26.59 6.72
C SER A 117 -1.97 27.83 6.66
N ASP A 118 -2.46 28.32 7.80
CA ASP A 118 -3.41 29.46 7.86
C ASP A 118 -2.88 30.77 7.22
N LEU A 119 -1.57 30.88 7.02
CA LEU A 119 -0.91 32.04 6.41
C LEU A 119 -0.81 31.97 4.87
N SER A 120 -1.10 30.81 4.26
CA SER A 120 -0.93 30.58 2.83
C SER A 120 -2.22 30.80 2.04
N ILE A 121 -2.19 31.71 1.07
CA ILE A 121 -3.34 32.05 0.21
C ILE A 121 -3.22 31.53 -1.24
N GLN A 122 -2.10 30.88 -1.58
CA GLN A 122 -1.81 30.44 -2.95
C GLN A 122 -2.21 28.97 -3.17
N PRO A 123 -2.63 28.55 -4.37
CA PRO A 123 -2.80 27.14 -4.70
C PRO A 123 -1.53 26.34 -4.38
N ILE A 124 -1.67 25.14 -3.83
CA ILE A 124 -0.53 24.28 -3.49
C ILE A 124 -0.58 23.09 -4.44
N THR A 125 0.49 22.87 -5.18
CA THR A 125 0.61 21.74 -6.12
C THR A 125 1.69 20.78 -5.67
N VAL A 126 1.34 19.49 -5.61
CA VAL A 126 2.24 18.38 -5.33
C VAL A 126 2.37 17.54 -6.60
N ASN A 127 3.59 17.28 -7.05
CA ASN A 127 3.83 16.41 -8.18
C ASN A 127 3.90 14.96 -7.72
N LEU A 128 3.35 14.07 -8.53
CA LEU A 128 3.43 12.63 -8.33
C LEU A 128 4.41 12.05 -9.35
N GLN A 129 5.41 11.35 -8.87
CA GLN A 129 6.34 10.60 -9.70
C GLN A 129 6.01 9.12 -9.58
N SER A 130 5.49 8.55 -10.66
CA SER A 130 5.21 7.12 -10.79
C SER A 130 6.13 6.51 -11.84
N GLN A 131 6.62 5.31 -11.57
CA GLN A 131 7.39 4.49 -12.52
C GLN A 131 6.64 3.21 -12.91
N PHE A 132 5.32 3.22 -12.73
CA PHE A 132 4.52 2.03 -13.00
C PHE A 132 4.60 1.60 -14.46
N LEU A 133 5.08 0.38 -14.67
CA LEU A 133 5.07 -0.32 -15.94
C LEU A 133 4.17 -1.56 -15.80
N PRO A 134 3.14 -1.73 -16.65
CA PRO A 134 2.19 -2.84 -16.57
C PRO A 134 2.77 -4.13 -17.18
N GLU A 135 4.01 -4.46 -16.83
CA GLU A 135 4.77 -5.60 -17.37
C GLU A 135 5.32 -6.44 -16.22
N SER A 136 5.52 -7.73 -16.48
CA SER A 136 6.08 -8.66 -15.52
C SER A 136 6.99 -9.67 -16.21
N PRO A 137 8.13 -10.05 -15.60
CA PRO A 137 8.92 -11.16 -16.08
C PRO A 137 8.29 -12.53 -15.80
N ASP A 138 7.28 -12.59 -14.91
CA ASP A 138 6.70 -13.84 -14.39
C ASP A 138 5.26 -14.09 -14.85
N LEU A 139 4.60 -13.07 -15.42
CA LEU A 139 3.21 -13.15 -15.86
C LEU A 139 3.04 -12.74 -17.32
N ASP A 140 2.22 -13.49 -18.05
CA ASP A 140 1.69 -13.10 -19.35
C ASP A 140 0.50 -12.15 -19.15
N LEU A 141 0.77 -10.85 -19.06
CA LEU A 141 -0.21 -9.81 -18.75
C LEU A 141 -0.85 -9.20 -20.00
N HIS A 142 -2.17 -9.04 -19.94
CA HIS A 142 -3.02 -8.47 -20.98
C HIS A 142 -3.86 -7.34 -20.42
N ARG A 143 -4.08 -6.30 -21.22
CA ARG A 143 -5.01 -5.21 -20.88
C ARG A 143 -6.45 -5.67 -21.08
N GLY A 144 -7.25 -5.55 -20.03
CA GLY A 144 -8.70 -5.73 -20.09
C GLY A 144 -9.44 -4.41 -20.30
N PRO A 145 -10.78 -4.44 -20.40
CA PRO A 145 -11.59 -3.23 -20.46
C PRO A 145 -11.56 -2.45 -19.13
N ASP A 146 -11.49 -1.13 -19.22
CA ASP A 146 -11.57 -0.26 -18.04
C ASP A 146 -12.81 -0.57 -17.18
N PHE A 147 -12.65 -0.46 -15.87
CA PHE A 147 -13.70 -0.76 -14.91
C PHE A 147 -13.91 0.44 -13.97
N GLN A 148 -15.08 1.07 -14.03
CA GLN A 148 -15.43 2.23 -13.18
C GLN A 148 -14.40 3.39 -13.25
N GLY A 149 -13.78 3.61 -14.41
CA GLY A 149 -12.75 4.64 -14.59
C GLY A 149 -11.35 4.24 -14.09
N ALA A 150 -11.17 2.99 -13.67
CA ALA A 150 -9.89 2.38 -13.36
C ALA A 150 -9.38 1.50 -14.51
N ASN A 151 -8.06 1.40 -14.62
CA ASN A 151 -7.41 0.52 -15.57
C ASN A 151 -7.52 -0.94 -15.10
N TYR A 152 -7.49 -1.87 -16.06
CA TYR A 152 -7.61 -3.30 -15.78
C TYR A 152 -6.54 -4.11 -16.53
N LEU A 153 -5.85 -4.99 -15.78
CA LEU A 153 -4.91 -5.98 -16.30
C LEU A 153 -5.31 -7.37 -15.80
N TYR A 154 -5.08 -8.37 -16.61
CA TYR A 154 -5.22 -9.76 -16.21
C TYR A 154 -4.17 -10.62 -16.91
N GLY A 155 -3.86 -11.77 -16.31
CA GLY A 155 -2.85 -12.66 -16.87
C GLY A 155 -2.66 -13.89 -16.02
N LYS A 156 -1.72 -14.73 -16.42
CA LYS A 156 -1.35 -15.95 -15.70
C LYS A 156 0.16 -16.07 -15.58
N THR A 157 0.62 -16.84 -14.61
CA THR A 157 2.06 -17.10 -14.47
C THR A 157 2.60 -17.85 -15.67
N LEU A 158 3.86 -17.59 -16.02
CA LEU A 158 4.48 -18.16 -17.22
C LEU A 158 4.85 -19.63 -17.06
N VAL A 159 5.31 -20.01 -15.88
CA VAL A 159 5.81 -21.35 -15.56
C VAL A 159 5.10 -21.89 -14.32
N PRO A 160 4.41 -23.05 -14.42
CA PRO A 160 3.77 -23.67 -13.26
C PRO A 160 4.80 -24.27 -12.30
N GLU A 161 4.46 -24.36 -11.01
CA GLU A 161 5.33 -24.93 -9.95
C GLU A 161 5.72 -26.39 -10.20
N VAL A 162 4.80 -27.15 -10.77
CA VAL A 162 4.96 -28.56 -11.12
C VAL A 162 4.63 -28.70 -12.60
N GLU A 163 5.38 -29.55 -13.31
CA GLU A 163 5.13 -29.85 -14.71
C GLU A 163 3.69 -30.34 -14.92
N GLY A 164 2.95 -29.68 -15.83
CA GLY A 164 1.53 -29.94 -16.07
C GLY A 164 0.58 -29.43 -14.98
N GLY A 165 1.08 -28.73 -13.96
CA GLY A 165 0.30 -28.10 -12.91
C GLY A 165 -0.44 -26.83 -13.36
N PRO A 166 -1.32 -26.29 -12.50
CA PRO A 166 -2.05 -25.06 -12.78
C PRO A 166 -1.11 -23.86 -12.85
N GLN A 167 -1.47 -22.88 -13.68
CA GLN A 167 -0.85 -21.56 -13.73
C GLN A 167 -1.79 -20.57 -13.05
N PRO A 168 -1.47 -20.06 -11.86
CA PRO A 168 -2.32 -19.09 -11.18
C PRO A 168 -2.64 -17.89 -12.06
N THR A 169 -3.89 -17.44 -11.97
CA THR A 169 -4.37 -16.26 -12.69
C THR A 169 -4.31 -15.04 -11.77
N VAL A 170 -4.14 -13.86 -12.34
CA VAL A 170 -4.13 -12.58 -11.63
C VAL A 170 -5.00 -11.60 -12.39
N HIS A 171 -5.86 -10.90 -11.65
CA HIS A 171 -6.67 -9.79 -12.11
C HIS A 171 -6.35 -8.57 -11.25
N MET A 172 -5.95 -7.47 -11.88
CA MET A 172 -5.56 -6.23 -11.22
C MET A 172 -6.35 -5.05 -11.76
N ILE A 173 -7.03 -4.32 -10.88
CA ILE A 173 -7.75 -3.09 -11.19
C ILE A 173 -7.16 -1.97 -10.36
N TRP A 174 -6.76 -0.85 -10.97
CA TRP A 174 -6.17 0.26 -10.23
C TRP A 174 -6.61 1.63 -10.73
N THR A 175 -6.70 2.58 -9.81
CA THR A 175 -7.02 3.98 -10.10
C THR A 175 -5.78 4.64 -10.71
N PRO A 176 -5.85 5.21 -11.93
CA PRO A 176 -4.73 5.96 -12.49
C PRO A 176 -4.52 7.27 -11.70
N GLU A 177 -3.27 7.55 -11.37
CA GLU A 177 -2.84 8.77 -10.71
C GLU A 177 -2.46 9.88 -11.72
N PRO A 178 -2.84 11.14 -11.45
CA PRO A 178 -2.40 12.26 -12.28
C PRO A 178 -0.94 12.63 -11.97
N GLU A 179 -0.27 13.33 -12.90
CA GLU A 179 1.11 13.81 -12.69
C GLU A 179 1.23 14.83 -11.53
N SER A 180 0.14 15.51 -11.18
CA SER A 180 0.11 16.45 -10.07
C SER A 180 -1.27 16.57 -9.43
N LEU A 181 -1.27 16.94 -8.15
CA LEU A 181 -2.45 17.21 -7.33
C LEU A 181 -2.40 18.65 -6.83
N THR A 182 -3.50 19.39 -7.00
CA THR A 182 -3.58 20.80 -6.58
C THR A 182 -4.66 21.00 -5.54
N LEU A 183 -4.26 21.51 -4.36
CA LEU A 183 -5.16 22.06 -3.36
C LEU A 183 -5.55 23.50 -3.78
N PRO A 184 -6.82 23.76 -4.10
CA PRO A 184 -7.29 25.10 -4.46
C PRO A 184 -7.09 26.10 -3.31
N ARG A 185 -7.13 27.40 -3.62
CA ARG A 185 -6.95 28.46 -2.61
C ARG A 185 -8.11 28.53 -1.61
N GLU A 186 -9.28 28.07 -2.00
CA GLU A 186 -10.52 28.08 -1.21
C GLU A 186 -10.56 26.95 -0.16
N GLU A 187 -9.78 25.89 -0.38
CA GLU A 187 -9.78 24.70 0.46
C GLU A 187 -8.60 24.73 1.45
N LYS A 188 -8.87 24.40 2.71
CA LYS A 188 -7.83 24.25 3.75
C LYS A 188 -7.15 22.88 3.70
N GLU A 189 -7.88 21.86 3.26
CA GLU A 189 -7.40 20.50 3.19
C GLU A 189 -8.11 19.76 2.07
N LYS A 190 -7.38 18.89 1.39
CA LYS A 190 -7.94 17.95 0.43
C LYS A 190 -7.23 16.61 0.51
N CYS A 191 -8.00 15.54 0.38
CA CYS A 191 -7.50 14.17 0.31
C CYS A 191 -7.84 13.58 -1.07
N TRP A 192 -6.87 12.89 -1.66
CA TRP A 192 -7.02 12.10 -2.87
C TRP A 192 -6.67 10.65 -2.54
N ASP A 193 -7.62 9.74 -2.78
CA ASP A 193 -7.48 8.32 -2.50
C ASP A 193 -7.37 7.53 -3.81
N PHE A 194 -6.45 6.57 -3.82
CA PHE A 194 -6.16 5.72 -4.98
C PHE A 194 -6.18 4.26 -4.54
N LEU A 195 -6.78 3.41 -5.37
CA LEU A 195 -6.98 2.00 -5.07
C LEU A 195 -6.24 1.09 -6.05
N THR A 196 -5.82 -0.06 -5.56
CA THR A 196 -5.34 -1.20 -6.34
C THR A 196 -6.00 -2.46 -5.77
N ALA A 197 -6.87 -3.08 -6.54
CA ALA A 197 -7.54 -4.33 -6.20
C ALA A 197 -6.95 -5.49 -7.01
N ILE A 198 -6.51 -6.55 -6.34
CA ILE A 198 -5.87 -7.70 -6.97
C ILE A 198 -6.43 -9.00 -6.41
N ALA A 199 -6.84 -9.91 -7.30
CA ALA A 199 -7.33 -11.23 -6.94
C ALA A 199 -7.03 -12.26 -8.03
N GLU A 200 -7.19 -13.54 -7.69
CA GLU A 200 -7.08 -14.65 -8.66
C GLU A 200 -8.29 -14.73 -9.60
N ALA A 201 -9.47 -14.29 -9.14
CA ALA A 201 -10.69 -14.23 -9.92
C ALA A 201 -11.08 -12.78 -10.26
N GLU A 202 -11.59 -12.56 -11.47
CA GLU A 202 -12.04 -11.25 -11.95
C GLU A 202 -13.13 -10.66 -11.05
N GLU A 203 -14.09 -11.49 -10.64
CA GLU A 203 -15.24 -11.09 -9.83
C GLU A 203 -14.80 -10.55 -8.47
N ASP A 204 -13.80 -11.17 -7.86
CA ASP A 204 -13.27 -10.76 -6.56
C ASP A 204 -12.50 -9.44 -6.65
N ALA A 205 -11.69 -9.26 -7.69
CA ALA A 205 -11.00 -7.98 -7.94
C ALA A 205 -12.02 -6.84 -8.15
N LYS A 206 -13.05 -7.05 -8.98
CA LYS A 206 -14.10 -6.05 -9.25
C LYS A 206 -14.95 -5.73 -8.03
N ARG A 207 -15.33 -6.77 -7.27
CA ARG A 207 -16.11 -6.62 -6.02
C ARG A 207 -15.33 -5.81 -5.00
N CYS A 208 -14.07 -6.18 -4.76
CA CYS A 208 -13.21 -5.50 -3.79
C CYS A 208 -12.92 -4.06 -4.21
N PHE A 209 -12.68 -3.81 -5.51
CA PHE A 209 -12.53 -2.45 -6.04
C PHE A 209 -13.78 -1.59 -5.80
N SER A 210 -14.97 -2.13 -6.13
CA SER A 210 -16.24 -1.41 -5.95
C SER A 210 -16.51 -1.09 -4.47
N GLU A 211 -16.22 -2.02 -3.58
CA GLU A 211 -16.34 -1.83 -2.13
C GLU A 211 -15.37 -0.76 -1.62
N GLY A 212 -14.12 -0.79 -2.06
CA GLY A 212 -13.14 0.25 -1.76
C GLY A 212 -13.58 1.63 -2.25
N MET A 213 -14.11 1.74 -3.46
CA MET A 213 -14.64 3.00 -4.01
C MET A 213 -15.85 3.50 -3.21
N SER A 214 -16.73 2.60 -2.74
CA SER A 214 -17.84 2.97 -1.85
C SER A 214 -17.33 3.54 -0.53
N LEU A 215 -16.27 2.95 0.05
CA LEU A 215 -15.65 3.43 1.29
C LEU A 215 -14.93 4.78 1.11
N ILE A 216 -14.36 5.04 -0.07
CA ILE A 216 -13.84 6.38 -0.42
C ILE A 216 -15.00 7.38 -0.45
N GLY A 217 -16.10 7.03 -1.12
CA GLY A 217 -17.28 7.90 -1.22
C GLY A 217 -17.91 8.25 0.13
N SER A 218 -17.80 7.37 1.13
CA SER A 218 -18.26 7.61 2.51
C SER A 218 -17.16 8.15 3.44
N GLY A 219 -15.95 8.39 2.95
CA GLY A 219 -14.81 8.86 3.76
C GLY A 219 -14.37 7.87 4.85
N SER A 220 -14.65 6.57 4.67
CA SER A 220 -14.49 5.54 5.70
C SER A 220 -13.34 4.57 5.43
N LEU A 221 -12.71 4.62 4.25
CA LEU A 221 -11.70 3.63 3.81
C LEU A 221 -10.54 3.43 4.81
N TYR A 222 -9.86 4.52 5.19
CA TYR A 222 -8.75 4.41 6.14
C TYR A 222 -9.25 4.08 7.56
N VAL A 223 -10.43 4.58 7.94
CA VAL A 223 -11.00 4.32 9.27
C VAL A 223 -11.34 2.83 9.44
N SER A 224 -11.95 2.20 8.43
CA SER A 224 -12.24 0.75 8.45
C SER A 224 -10.99 -0.10 8.48
N HIS A 225 -9.93 0.33 7.80
CA HIS A 225 -8.62 -0.31 7.87
C HIS A 225 -8.04 -0.29 9.30
N VAL A 226 -7.99 0.88 9.94
CA VAL A 226 -7.48 1.04 11.31
C VAL A 226 -8.30 0.24 12.32
N GLN A 227 -9.63 0.25 12.19
CA GLN A 227 -10.52 -0.55 13.04
C GLN A 227 -10.25 -2.05 12.92
N SER A 228 -10.00 -2.52 11.70
CA SER A 228 -9.69 -3.93 11.43
C SER A 228 -8.35 -4.35 12.04
N TRP A 229 -7.34 -3.46 12.00
CA TRP A 229 -6.08 -3.67 12.70
C TRP A 229 -6.24 -3.68 14.21
N ALA A 230 -7.00 -2.74 14.78
CA ALA A 230 -7.26 -2.68 16.21
C ALA A 230 -7.89 -4.00 16.72
N ALA A 231 -8.86 -4.55 15.98
CA ALA A 231 -9.46 -5.85 16.30
C ALA A 231 -8.45 -7.01 16.25
N LEU A 232 -7.49 -6.99 15.31
CA LEU A 232 -6.40 -7.98 15.28
C LEU A 232 -5.54 -7.89 16.55
N TRP A 233 -5.17 -6.67 16.93
CA TRP A 233 -4.34 -6.42 18.11
C TRP A 233 -5.01 -6.86 19.41
N GLU A 234 -6.32 -6.64 19.57
CA GLU A 234 -7.07 -7.14 20.73
C GLU A 234 -6.96 -8.67 20.89
N GLY A 235 -6.87 -9.41 19.78
CA GLY A 235 -6.75 -10.88 19.79
C GLY A 235 -5.31 -11.41 19.89
N CYS A 236 -4.28 -10.59 19.70
CA CYS A 236 -2.90 -11.04 19.48
C CYS A 236 -1.82 -10.24 20.25
N CYS A 237 -2.18 -9.23 21.05
CA CYS A 237 -1.20 -8.38 21.73
C CYS A 237 -0.51 -9.10 22.90
N ILE A 238 0.83 -9.07 22.91
CA ILE A 238 1.64 -9.42 24.06
C ILE A 238 2.44 -8.19 24.49
N THR A 239 2.16 -7.69 25.70
CA THR A 239 2.91 -6.58 26.29
C THR A 239 4.09 -7.11 27.09
N VAL A 240 5.32 -6.76 26.69
CA VAL A 240 6.53 -7.00 27.49
C VAL A 240 6.90 -5.73 28.27
N ASP A 241 6.97 -5.80 29.60
CA ASP A 241 7.44 -4.69 30.44
C ASP A 241 8.97 -4.66 30.53
N GLY A 242 9.59 -3.50 30.26
CA GLY A 242 11.06 -3.31 30.33
C GLY A 242 11.53 -1.96 29.77
N PRO A 243 12.83 -1.61 29.87
CA PRO A 243 13.38 -0.40 29.26
C PRO A 243 13.16 -0.41 27.74
N LEU A 244 12.84 0.73 27.13
CA LEU A 244 12.51 0.84 25.69
C LEU A 244 13.57 0.22 24.75
N SER A 245 14.84 0.17 25.16
CA SER A 245 15.93 -0.48 24.41
C SER A 245 15.81 -2.02 24.33
N PHE A 246 14.90 -2.63 25.10
CA PHE A 246 14.66 -4.08 25.20
C PHE A 246 13.18 -4.47 25.06
N GLN A 247 12.35 -3.68 24.37
CA GLN A 247 11.01 -4.09 23.97
C GLN A 247 10.89 -4.58 22.50
N PRO A 248 11.76 -5.45 21.95
CA PRO A 248 11.51 -6.06 20.65
C PRO A 248 10.40 -7.12 20.70
N GLY A 249 9.83 -7.45 21.87
CA GLY A 249 8.74 -8.42 22.01
C GLY A 249 7.42 -7.99 21.35
N HIS A 250 7.22 -6.68 21.15
CA HIS A 250 6.04 -6.13 20.43
C HIS A 250 6.16 -6.24 18.90
N LEU A 251 7.36 -6.59 18.40
CA LEU A 251 7.79 -6.36 17.02
C LEU A 251 7.49 -7.52 16.05
N TRP A 252 7.28 -8.74 16.56
CA TRP A 252 7.23 -9.93 15.71
C TRP A 252 5.82 -10.45 15.44
N MET A 253 4.88 -10.29 16.37
CA MET A 253 3.56 -10.92 16.23
C MET A 253 2.66 -10.34 15.13
N PRO A 254 2.61 -9.03 14.87
CA PRO A 254 1.77 -8.48 13.79
C PRO A 254 2.39 -8.71 12.43
N ILE A 255 3.73 -8.67 12.33
CA ILE A 255 4.44 -9.05 11.11
C ILE A 255 4.28 -10.55 10.83
N LEU A 256 4.20 -11.39 11.86
CA LEU A 256 3.91 -12.83 11.72
C LEU A 256 2.42 -13.09 11.42
N SER A 257 1.51 -12.36 12.04
CA SER A 257 0.05 -12.50 11.86
C SER A 257 -0.39 -11.96 10.50
N SER A 258 0.12 -10.80 10.08
CA SER A 258 0.03 -10.30 8.69
C SER A 258 0.89 -11.09 7.69
N LYS A 259 1.50 -12.21 8.08
CA LYS A 259 2.10 -13.19 7.17
C LYS A 259 1.36 -14.53 7.17
N CYS A 260 0.37 -14.71 8.05
CA CYS A 260 -0.40 -15.95 8.17
C CYS A 260 -1.83 -15.73 7.65
N PRO A 261 -2.25 -16.38 6.55
CA PRO A 261 -3.65 -16.35 6.15
C PRO A 261 -4.53 -17.04 7.21
N SER A 262 -5.69 -16.46 7.53
CA SER A 262 -6.67 -17.08 8.42
C SER A 262 -7.29 -18.29 7.72
N SER A 263 -6.95 -19.49 8.18
CA SER A 263 -7.57 -20.74 7.71
C SER A 263 -9.00 -20.83 8.23
N SER A 264 -9.95 -20.36 7.42
CA SER A 264 -11.37 -20.71 7.56
C SER A 264 -11.86 -21.55 6.38
N GLY A 265 -11.09 -22.61 6.07
CA GLY A 265 -11.54 -23.73 5.24
C GLY A 265 -11.78 -24.93 6.15
N ARG A 266 -13.04 -25.33 6.31
CA ARG A 266 -13.39 -26.62 6.92
C ARG A 266 -12.89 -27.73 5.97
N PHE A 267 -12.11 -28.66 6.52
CA PHE A 267 -12.07 -30.02 5.99
C PHE A 267 -13.39 -30.74 6.31
#